data_AF-A0A8T1IPN9-F1
#
_entry.id   AF-A0A8T1IPN9-F1
#
_cell.length_a   1.000
_cell.length_b   1.000
_cell.length_c   1.000
_cell.angle_alpha   90.00
_cell.angle_beta   90.00
_cell.angle_gamma   90.00
#
_symmetry.space_group_name_H-M   'P 1'
#
loop_
_entity.id
_entity.type
_entity.pdbx_description
1 polymer ?
#
loop_
_entity_poly.entity_id
_entity_poly.type
_entity_poly.pdbx_seq_one_letter_code
_entity_poly.pdbx_strand_id
1 'polypeptide(L)'
;MLGKGNAEWDDALMRLAYSHWFEGGKTIDDVRLIMSLPAKGEAVGHENWGKYLKYVEFVKEKKQEAANAAIVAVLKRRRAYRDWYIEGKTEAESASSAAAISYHGHGSISDDNYALWSASANYRNVIKTLPDH
;
A
#
# COMPACT_ATOMS: atom_id res chain seq x y z
N MET A 1 -10.48 26.52 -24.35
CA MET A 1 -11.25 27.23 -23.30
C MET A 1 -12.54 26.47 -23.14
N LEU A 2 -12.73 25.80 -22.01
CA LEU A 2 -14.05 25.26 -21.70
C LEU A 2 -14.95 26.50 -21.51
N GLY A 3 -16.03 26.69 -22.27
CA GLY A 3 -17.06 27.74 -22.05
C GLY A 3 -18.38 27.18 -21.49
N LYS A 4 -18.88 27.69 -20.35
CA LYS A 4 -20.05 27.14 -19.63
C LYS A 4 -21.19 26.78 -20.59
N GLY A 5 -21.74 25.57 -20.48
CA GLY A 5 -22.85 25.10 -21.31
C GLY A 5 -22.46 24.28 -22.55
N ASN A 6 -21.22 23.82 -22.65
CA ASN A 6 -20.82 22.78 -23.61
C ASN A 6 -20.74 21.40 -22.94
N ALA A 7 -20.84 20.32 -23.72
CA ALA A 7 -20.88 18.95 -23.21
C ALA A 7 -19.64 18.56 -22.39
N GLU A 8 -18.48 19.13 -22.68
CA GLU A 8 -17.23 18.87 -21.95
C GLU A 8 -17.26 19.49 -20.54
N TRP A 9 -17.83 20.69 -20.38
CA TRP A 9 -18.07 21.26 -19.06
C TRP A 9 -19.05 20.46 -18.25
N ASP A 10 -20.14 20.02 -18.89
CA ASP A 10 -21.16 19.23 -18.19
C ASP A 10 -20.55 17.90 -17.70
N ASP A 11 -19.72 17.24 -18.52
CA ASP A 11 -19.00 16.03 -18.10
C ASP A 11 -17.99 16.32 -16.97
N ALA A 12 -17.24 17.43 -17.05
CA ALA A 12 -16.29 17.83 -16.00
C ALA A 12 -17.00 18.16 -14.67
N LEU A 13 -18.14 18.87 -14.73
CA LEU A 13 -18.96 19.17 -13.58
C LEU A 13 -19.55 17.89 -12.97
N MET A 14 -20.01 16.96 -13.81
CA MET A 14 -20.49 15.66 -13.34
C MET A 14 -19.38 14.85 -12.65
N ARG A 15 -18.16 14.86 -13.18
CA ARG A 15 -17.02 14.22 -12.51
C ARG A 15 -16.73 14.83 -11.15
N LEU A 16 -16.83 16.15 -11.00
CA LEU A 16 -16.69 16.82 -9.71
C LEU A 16 -17.79 16.37 -8.73
N ALA A 17 -19.03 16.27 -9.19
CA ALA A 17 -20.14 15.75 -8.39
C ALA A 17 -19.89 14.30 -7.94
N TYR A 18 -19.38 13.44 -8.83
CA TYR A 18 -19.03 12.06 -8.49
C TYR A 18 -18.00 11.96 -7.38
N SER A 19 -16.91 12.74 -7.48
CA SER A 19 -15.89 12.81 -6.42
C SER A 19 -16.49 13.26 -5.10
N HIS A 20 -17.27 14.35 -5.11
CA HIS A 20 -17.91 14.87 -3.91
C HIS A 20 -18.87 13.85 -3.25
N TRP A 21 -19.68 13.13 -4.03
CA TRP A 21 -20.57 12.10 -3.49
C TRP A 21 -19.79 10.91 -2.92
N PHE A 22 -18.76 10.45 -3.62
CA PHE A 22 -17.94 9.33 -3.17
C PHE A 22 -17.18 9.66 -1.88
N GLU A 23 -16.52 10.81 -1.82
CA GLU A 23 -15.80 11.29 -0.64
C GLU A 23 -16.76 11.57 0.53
N GLY A 24 -17.97 12.07 0.23
CA GLY A 24 -19.05 12.25 1.19
C GLY A 24 -19.76 10.95 1.62
N GLY A 25 -19.21 9.78 1.26
CA GLY A 25 -19.69 8.47 1.69
C GLY A 25 -21.05 8.05 1.12
N LYS A 26 -21.51 8.66 0.01
CA LYS A 26 -22.79 8.32 -0.60
C LYS A 26 -22.72 6.96 -1.25
N THR A 27 -23.70 6.12 -0.93
CA THR A 27 -23.85 4.81 -1.55
C THR A 27 -24.35 4.92 -2.98
N ILE A 28 -24.25 3.83 -3.74
CA ILE A 28 -24.83 3.76 -5.08
C ILE A 28 -26.35 4.03 -5.03
N ASP A 29 -27.03 3.53 -4.01
CA ASP A 29 -28.47 3.73 -3.84
C ASP A 29 -28.81 5.19 -3.47
N ASP A 30 -27.97 5.87 -2.69
CA ASP A 30 -28.14 7.29 -2.39
C ASP A 30 -28.03 8.15 -3.65
N VAL A 31 -27.01 7.89 -4.49
CA VAL A 31 -26.83 8.64 -5.75
C VAL A 31 -27.95 8.33 -6.73
N ARG A 32 -28.46 7.10 -6.73
CA ARG A 32 -29.64 6.72 -7.49
C ARG A 32 -30.85 7.56 -7.11
N LEU A 33 -31.08 7.76 -5.81
CA LEU A 33 -32.13 8.63 -5.29
C LEU A 33 -31.88 10.11 -5.66
N ILE A 34 -30.67 10.62 -5.50
CA ILE A 34 -30.29 12.00 -5.86
C ILE A 34 -30.59 12.28 -7.34
N MET A 35 -30.37 11.29 -8.22
CA MET A 35 -30.65 11.39 -9.65
C MET A 35 -32.13 11.17 -10.02
N SER A 36 -33.00 11.06 -9.02
CA SER A 36 -34.45 10.80 -9.17
C SER A 36 -34.76 9.52 -9.96
N LEU A 37 -33.86 8.52 -9.88
CA LEU A 37 -34.05 7.26 -10.56
C LEU A 37 -34.98 6.33 -9.74
N PRO A 38 -35.74 5.44 -10.41
CA PRO A 38 -36.49 4.39 -9.72
C PRO A 38 -35.59 3.60 -8.79
N ALA A 39 -36.04 3.28 -7.57
CA ALA A 39 -35.22 2.63 -6.55
C ALA A 39 -34.62 1.27 -6.98
N LYS A 40 -35.24 0.58 -7.93
CA LYS A 40 -34.80 -0.73 -8.44
C LYS A 40 -34.95 -0.81 -9.96
N GLY A 41 -34.25 -1.77 -10.55
CA GLY A 41 -34.33 -2.09 -11.98
C GLY A 41 -33.47 -1.19 -12.87
N GLU A 42 -33.62 -1.34 -14.18
CA GLU A 42 -32.99 -0.44 -15.15
C GLU A 42 -33.93 0.71 -15.48
N ALA A 43 -33.36 1.89 -15.74
CA ALA A 43 -34.13 3.09 -16.10
C ALA A 43 -33.66 3.67 -17.44
N VAL A 44 -33.51 2.81 -18.46
CA VAL A 44 -32.86 3.14 -19.75
C VAL A 44 -33.44 4.37 -20.46
N GLY A 45 -34.73 4.68 -20.25
CA GLY A 45 -35.38 5.88 -20.80
C GLY A 45 -35.25 7.15 -19.95
N HIS A 46 -34.61 7.09 -18.78
CA HIS A 46 -34.46 8.23 -17.87
C HIS A 46 -33.20 9.04 -18.19
N GLU A 47 -33.32 10.37 -18.23
CA GLU A 47 -32.24 11.29 -18.60
C GLU A 47 -30.94 11.11 -17.79
N ASN A 48 -31.06 10.75 -16.51
CA ASN A 48 -29.92 10.58 -15.61
C ASN A 48 -29.39 9.15 -15.54
N TRP A 49 -29.98 8.20 -16.27
CA TRP A 49 -29.56 6.80 -16.21
C TRP A 49 -28.13 6.60 -16.70
N GLY A 50 -27.77 7.21 -17.83
CA GLY A 50 -26.40 7.17 -18.35
C GLY A 50 -25.39 7.81 -17.38
N LYS A 51 -25.78 8.89 -16.68
CA LYS A 51 -24.93 9.55 -15.67
C LYS A 51 -24.74 8.64 -14.45
N TYR A 52 -25.79 7.97 -14.01
CA TYR A 52 -25.74 7.01 -12.91
C TYR A 52 -24.80 5.83 -13.25
N LEU A 53 -24.87 5.27 -14.46
CA LEU A 53 -23.96 4.20 -14.87
C LEU A 53 -22.49 4.65 -14.84
N LYS A 54 -22.20 5.87 -15.32
CA LYS A 54 -20.85 6.46 -15.19
C LYS A 54 -20.41 6.60 -13.73
N TYR A 55 -21.31 6.96 -12.81
CA TYR A 55 -20.98 7.00 -11.38
C TYR A 55 -20.66 5.60 -10.82
N VAL A 56 -21.43 4.57 -11.21
CA VAL A 56 -21.17 3.18 -10.80
C VAL A 56 -19.78 2.72 -11.29
N GLU A 57 -19.40 3.07 -12.52
CA GLU A 57 -18.06 2.82 -13.05
C GLU A 57 -16.98 3.56 -12.25
N PHE A 58 -17.17 4.85 -12.00
CA PHE A 58 -16.27 5.66 -11.18
C PHE A 58 -16.02 5.05 -9.79
N VAL A 59 -17.07 4.57 -9.11
CA VAL A 59 -16.93 3.89 -7.81
C VAL A 59 -16.10 2.62 -7.91
N LYS A 60 -16.25 1.84 -8.98
CA LYS A 60 -15.44 0.62 -9.22
C LYS A 60 -13.97 0.98 -9.43
N GLU A 61 -13.69 2.00 -10.24
CA GLU A 61 -12.34 2.50 -10.47
C GLU A 61 -11.67 2.94 -9.17
N LYS A 62 -12.36 3.73 -8.33
CA LYS A 62 -11.81 4.19 -7.05
C LYS A 62 -11.51 3.05 -6.07
N LYS A 63 -12.38 2.03 -6.02
CA LYS A 63 -12.12 0.84 -5.21
C LYS A 63 -10.91 0.06 -5.71
N GLN A 64 -10.75 -0.04 -7.04
CA GLN A 64 -9.59 -0.70 -7.63
C GLN A 64 -8.30 0.07 -7.38
N GLU A 65 -8.31 1.40 -7.50
CA GLU A 65 -7.17 2.28 -7.17
C GLU A 65 -6.74 2.08 -5.72
N ALA A 66 -7.68 2.05 -4.78
CA ALA A 66 -7.38 1.82 -3.36
C ALA A 66 -6.78 0.43 -3.11
N ALA A 67 -7.32 -0.61 -3.74
CA ALA A 67 -6.76 -1.96 -3.66
C ALA A 67 -5.34 -2.03 -4.22
N ASN A 68 -5.11 -1.42 -5.38
CA ASN A 68 -3.79 -1.34 -6.00
C ASN A 68 -2.79 -0.58 -5.12
N ALA A 69 -3.21 0.54 -4.52
CA ALA A 69 -2.39 1.32 -3.61
C ALA A 69 -2.00 0.50 -2.36
N ALA A 70 -2.93 -0.30 -1.82
CA ALA A 70 -2.64 -1.21 -0.71
C ALA A 70 -1.61 -2.27 -1.09
N ILE A 71 -1.72 -2.89 -2.27
CA ILE A 71 -0.74 -3.86 -2.78
C ILE A 71 0.65 -3.20 -2.92
N VAL A 72 0.71 -2.00 -3.50
CA VAL A 72 1.96 -1.25 -3.66
C VAL A 72 2.58 -0.93 -2.29
N ALA A 73 1.78 -0.54 -1.30
CA ALA A 73 2.26 -0.28 0.06
C ALA A 73 2.88 -1.54 0.70
N VAL A 74 2.23 -2.71 0.53
CA VAL A 74 2.78 -4.00 1.00
C VAL A 74 4.10 -4.33 0.31
N LEU A 75 4.19 -4.15 -1.01
CA LEU A 75 5.42 -4.39 -1.76
C LEU A 75 6.55 -3.46 -1.34
N LYS A 76 6.27 -2.17 -1.11
CA LYS A 76 7.25 -1.22 -0.57
C LYS A 76 7.76 -1.64 0.80
N ARG A 77 6.86 -2.05 1.70
CA ARG A 77 7.23 -2.53 3.05
C ARG A 77 8.10 -3.79 2.96
N ARG A 78 7.74 -4.74 2.10
CA ARG A 78 8.52 -5.96 1.86
C ARG A 78 9.92 -5.64 1.32
N ARG A 79 10.03 -4.69 0.41
CA ARG A 79 11.33 -4.24 -0.14
C ARG A 79 12.18 -3.60 0.94
N ALA A 80 11.62 -2.65 1.71
CA ALA A 80 12.34 -2.01 2.82
C ALA A 80 12.87 -3.02 3.85
N TYR A 81 12.05 -4.01 4.22
CA TYR A 81 12.49 -5.09 5.12
C TYR A 81 13.64 -5.91 4.52
N ARG A 82 13.56 -6.26 3.23
CA ARG A 82 14.62 -7.00 2.55
C ARG A 82 15.93 -6.22 2.53
N ASP A 83 15.88 -4.94 2.18
CA ASP A 83 17.06 -4.09 2.06
C ASP A 83 17.72 -3.94 3.45
N TRP A 84 16.93 -3.66 4.50
CA TRP A 84 17.40 -3.63 5.89
C TRP A 84 18.03 -4.96 6.34
N TYR A 85 17.40 -6.09 6.03
CA TYR A 85 17.93 -7.40 6.42
C TYR A 85 19.25 -7.72 5.73
N ILE A 86 19.40 -7.34 4.46
CA ILE A 86 20.65 -7.53 3.71
C ILE A 86 21.75 -6.63 4.28
N GLU A 87 21.45 -5.34 4.53
CA GLU A 87 22.39 -4.39 5.14
C GLU A 87 22.87 -4.90 6.50
N GLY A 88 21.95 -5.29 7.39
CA GLY A 88 22.30 -5.84 8.70
C GLY A 88 23.15 -7.12 8.63
N LYS A 89 22.93 -7.96 7.60
CA LYS A 89 23.78 -9.15 7.39
C LYS A 89 25.20 -8.75 6.94
N THR A 90 25.32 -7.77 6.04
CA THR A 90 26.63 -7.29 5.57
C THR A 90 27.42 -6.57 6.67
N GLU A 91 26.75 -5.84 7.56
CA GLU A 91 27.39 -5.21 8.73
C GLU A 91 27.87 -6.26 9.74
N ALA A 92 27.09 -7.30 9.99
CA ALA A 92 27.50 -8.40 10.87
C ALA A 92 28.71 -9.17 10.30
N GLU A 93 28.73 -9.43 8.99
CA GLU A 93 29.83 -10.13 8.32
C GLU A 93 31.12 -9.28 8.28
N SER A 94 31.01 -7.98 8.05
CA SER A 94 32.16 -7.05 8.08
C SER A 94 32.71 -6.83 9.50
N ALA A 95 31.84 -6.72 10.51
CA ALA A 95 32.25 -6.67 11.91
C ALA A 95 32.95 -7.96 12.36
N SER A 96 32.44 -9.13 11.96
CA SER A 96 33.07 -10.43 12.24
C SER A 96 34.44 -10.56 11.57
N SER A 97 34.58 -10.06 10.34
CA SER A 97 35.85 -10.09 9.60
C SER A 97 36.88 -9.12 10.19
N ALA A 98 36.46 -7.93 10.60
CA ALA A 98 37.33 -6.95 11.28
C ALA A 98 37.82 -7.47 12.64
N ALA A 99 36.95 -8.13 13.42
CA ALA A 99 37.34 -8.78 14.67
C ALA A 99 38.36 -9.91 14.46
N ALA A 100 38.23 -10.70 13.38
CA ALA A 100 39.18 -11.74 13.04
C ALA A 100 40.56 -11.19 12.61
N ILE A 101 40.60 -10.08 11.86
CA ILE A 101 41.84 -9.41 11.45
C ILE A 101 42.55 -8.76 12.66
N SER A 102 41.80 -8.14 13.57
CA SER A 102 42.33 -7.62 14.84
C SER A 102 43.01 -8.71 15.69
N TYR A 103 42.52 -9.95 15.62
CA TYR A 103 43.08 -11.09 16.37
C TYR A 103 44.37 -11.65 15.76
N HIS A 104 44.73 -11.30 14.52
CA HIS A 104 45.95 -11.78 13.85
C HIS A 104 47.14 -10.79 13.91
N GLY A 105 46.97 -9.63 14.55
CA GLY A 105 48.02 -8.61 14.71
C GLY A 105 48.81 -8.66 16.02
N HIS A 106 48.41 -9.47 16.99
CA HIS A 106 49.16 -9.69 18.22
C HIS A 106 49.28 -11.19 18.48
N GLY A 107 50.52 -11.65 18.61
CA GLY A 107 50.85 -13.06 18.72
C GLY A 107 50.24 -13.77 19.94
N SER A 108 50.31 -15.10 19.85
CA SER A 108 49.85 -16.13 20.80
C SER A 108 48.39 -16.57 20.60
N ILE A 109 48.25 -17.74 19.98
CA ILE A 109 47.06 -18.59 19.98
C ILE A 109 46.80 -18.99 21.44
N SER A 110 45.72 -18.49 22.05
CA SER A 110 45.16 -19.06 23.28
C SER A 110 43.70 -19.46 23.05
N ASP A 111 43.29 -20.55 23.72
CA ASP A 111 42.12 -21.40 23.51
C ASP A 111 40.72 -20.76 23.76
N ASP A 112 40.47 -19.52 23.35
CA ASP A 112 39.21 -18.81 23.62
C ASP A 112 38.17 -18.88 22.47
N ASN A 113 38.28 -19.89 21.60
CA ASN A 113 37.42 -20.04 20.42
C ASN A 113 35.98 -20.54 20.71
N TYR A 114 35.56 -20.63 21.98
CA TYR A 114 34.22 -21.10 22.36
C TYR A 114 33.19 -19.99 22.63
N ALA A 115 33.59 -18.72 22.72
CA ALA A 115 32.66 -17.64 23.06
C ALA A 115 31.83 -17.12 21.86
N LEU A 116 32.33 -17.23 20.63
CA LEU A 116 31.68 -16.67 19.43
C LEU A 116 30.48 -17.48 18.92
N TRP A 117 30.27 -18.71 19.42
CA TRP A 117 29.09 -19.52 19.07
C TRP A 117 27.84 -19.18 19.90
N SER A 118 27.96 -18.30 20.90
CA SER A 118 26.83 -17.87 21.74
C SER A 118 26.12 -16.62 21.20
N ALA A 119 26.78 -15.80 20.38
CA ALA A 119 26.18 -14.60 19.80
C ALA A 119 25.23 -14.90 18.62
N SER A 120 25.47 -15.99 17.87
CA SER A 120 24.59 -16.41 16.76
C SER A 120 23.28 -17.08 17.24
N ALA A 121 23.24 -17.56 18.49
CA ALA A 121 22.05 -18.18 19.06
C ALA A 121 20.98 -17.15 19.49
N ASN A 122 21.37 -15.91 19.78
CA ASN A 122 20.44 -14.87 20.26
C ASN A 122 19.54 -14.27 19.16
N TYR A 123 19.93 -14.36 17.88
CA TYR A 123 19.11 -13.83 16.78
C TYR A 123 17.90 -14.71 16.43
N ARG A 124 17.87 -15.99 16.83
CA ARG A 124 16.71 -16.87 16.58
C ARG A 124 15.50 -16.59 17.47
N ASN A 125 15.67 -15.85 18.58
CA ASN A 125 14.56 -15.55 19.50
C ASN A 125 13.79 -14.26 19.17
N VAL A 126 14.31 -13.39 18.29
CA VAL A 126 13.62 -12.13 17.93
C VAL A 126 12.49 -12.35 16.92
N ILE A 127 12.46 -13.50 16.22
CA ILE A 127 11.42 -13.82 15.22
C ILE A 127 10.08 -14.25 15.88
N LYS A 128 10.05 -14.58 17.18
CA LYS A 128 8.83 -15.06 17.87
C LYS A 128 7.98 -13.98 18.55
N THR A 129 8.35 -12.69 18.46
CA THR A 129 7.67 -11.61 19.21
C THR A 129 7.20 -10.45 18.34
N LEU A 130 6.75 -10.72 17.10
CA LEU A 130 5.95 -9.74 16.37
C LEU A 130 4.46 -10.04 16.65
N PRO A 131 3.70 -9.11 17.26
CA PRO A 131 2.28 -9.29 17.46
C PRO A 131 1.55 -9.20 16.12
N ASP A 132 0.65 -10.15 15.89
CA ASP A 132 -0.30 -10.14 14.77
C ASP A 132 -1.27 -8.97 14.94
N HIS A 133 -1.04 -7.88 14.20
CA HIS A 133 -2.01 -6.80 14.00
C HIS A 133 -2.05 -6.40 12.52
#